data_AF-A0A5U8J735-F1
#
_entry.id   AF-A0A5U8J735-F1
#
_cell.length_a   1.000
_cell.length_b   1.000
_cell.length_c   1.000
_cell.angle_alpha   90.00
_cell.angle_beta   90.00
_cell.angle_gamma   90.00
#
_symmetry.space_group_name_H-M   'P 1'
#
loop_
_entity.id
_entity.type
_entity.pdbx_description
1 polymer ?
#
loop_
_entity_poly.entity_id
_entity_poly.type
_entity_poly.pdbx_seq_one_letter_code
_entity_poly.pdbx_strand_id
1 'polypeptide(L)'
;MRTQAVLQKWGNSIALRLTGNLKTVPGFEAGDRVDIEINEAGLVIQKVTRPHLSESELLSGLTPYMAHADEIASPMSREVDY
;
A
#
# COMPACT_ATOMS: atom_id res chain seq x y z
N MET A 1 11.65 -23.38 0.27
CA MET A 1 13.01 -23.08 0.76
C MET A 1 12.92 -22.80 2.26
N ARG A 2 13.77 -23.43 3.09
CA ARG A 2 13.86 -23.14 4.52
C ARG A 2 15.26 -22.63 4.82
N THR A 3 15.39 -21.52 5.53
CA THR A 3 16.68 -20.96 5.95
C THR A 3 16.57 -20.37 7.35
N GLN A 4 17.72 -20.18 7.98
CA GLN A 4 17.84 -19.53 9.29
C GLN A 4 18.51 -18.17 9.10
N ALA A 5 18.12 -17.20 9.91
CA ALA A 5 18.70 -15.87 9.94
C ALA A 5 18.60 -15.30 11.36
N VAL A 6 19.47 -14.36 11.68
CA VAL A 6 19.57 -13.74 13.01
C VAL A 6 19.07 -12.31 12.93
N LEU A 7 18.15 -11.94 13.83
CA LEU A 7 17.66 -10.57 13.99
C LEU A 7 18.81 -9.67 14.46
N GLN A 8 18.98 -8.52 13.82
CA GLN A 8 20.04 -7.58 14.12
C GLN A 8 19.46 -6.31 14.75
N LYS A 9 20.19 -5.67 15.65
CA LYS A 9 19.79 -4.37 16.21
C LYS A 9 19.98 -3.27 15.16
N TRP A 10 18.96 -2.44 14.96
CA TRP A 10 19.00 -1.25 14.14
C TRP A 10 18.38 -0.08 14.90
N GLY A 11 19.24 0.81 15.44
CA GLY A 11 18.80 1.88 16.32
C GLY A 11 18.09 1.33 17.58
N ASN A 12 16.84 1.74 17.76
CA ASN A 12 15.97 1.30 18.87
C ASN A 12 15.08 0.10 18.51
N SER A 13 15.35 -0.59 17.40
CA SER A 13 14.55 -1.70 16.91
C SER A 13 15.42 -2.88 16.52
N ILE A 14 14.77 -4.00 16.19
CA ILE A 14 15.42 -5.16 15.57
C ILE A 14 14.94 -5.29 14.12
N ALA A 15 15.81 -5.79 13.26
CA ALA A 15 15.54 -5.95 11.84
C ALA A 15 15.98 -7.34 11.36
N LEU A 16 15.22 -7.91 10.43
CA LEU A 16 15.58 -9.13 9.71
C LEU A 16 16.14 -8.75 8.33
N ARG A 17 17.36 -9.21 8.03
CA ARG A 17 17.95 -8.96 6.71
C ARG A 17 17.47 -10.02 5.71
N LEU A 18 16.77 -9.59 4.66
CA LEU A 18 16.41 -10.44 3.53
C LEU A 18 17.57 -10.45 2.51
N THR A 19 18.29 -11.55 2.39
CA THR A 19 19.44 -11.70 1.48
C THR A 19 19.18 -12.72 0.37
N GLY A 20 19.82 -12.53 -0.80
CA GLY A 20 19.74 -13.45 -1.93
C GLY A 20 18.30 -13.84 -2.27
N ASN A 21 18.04 -15.16 -2.29
CA ASN A 21 16.75 -15.74 -2.64
C ASN A 21 15.59 -15.32 -1.71
N LEU A 22 15.86 -14.92 -0.45
CA LEU A 22 14.82 -14.44 0.45
C LEU A 22 14.23 -13.10 0.01
N LYS A 23 15.03 -12.28 -0.67
CA LYS A 23 14.59 -11.01 -1.22
C LYS A 23 14.00 -11.20 -2.63
N THR A 24 14.69 -11.96 -3.47
CA THR A 24 14.39 -12.02 -4.92
C THR A 24 13.18 -12.89 -5.25
N VAL A 25 13.01 -14.05 -4.61
CA VAL A 25 11.90 -14.97 -4.93
C VAL A 25 10.53 -14.36 -4.60
N PRO A 26 10.33 -13.71 -3.43
CA PRO A 26 9.08 -13.00 -3.16
C PRO A 26 9.00 -11.61 -3.82
N GLY A 27 10.07 -11.16 -4.48
CA GLY A 27 10.13 -9.87 -5.17
C GLY A 27 10.07 -8.66 -4.25
N PHE A 28 10.73 -8.70 -3.08
CA PHE A 28 10.85 -7.55 -2.19
C PHE A 28 11.95 -6.58 -2.64
N GLU A 29 11.65 -5.29 -2.60
CA GLU A 29 12.60 -4.21 -2.89
C GLU A 29 12.68 -3.20 -1.74
N ALA A 30 13.74 -2.38 -1.74
CA ALA A 30 13.90 -1.35 -0.73
C ALA A 30 12.83 -0.27 -0.94
N GLY A 31 12.03 0.02 0.09
CA GLY A 31 10.92 0.97 0.03
C GLY A 31 9.56 0.33 -0.23
N ASP A 32 9.49 -0.98 -0.47
CA ASP A 32 8.21 -1.69 -0.55
C ASP A 32 7.41 -1.53 0.76
N ARG A 33 6.09 -1.36 0.61
CA ARG A 33 5.15 -1.46 1.73
C ARG A 33 4.81 -2.93 1.93
N VAL A 34 4.84 -3.36 3.19
CA VAL A 34 4.55 -4.73 3.59
C VAL A 34 3.52 -4.74 4.70
N ASP A 35 2.64 -5.74 4.67
CA ASP A 35 1.78 -6.08 5.79
C ASP A 35 2.48 -7.11 6.66
N ILE A 36 2.43 -6.89 7.97
CA ILE A 36 3.07 -7.73 8.97
C ILE A 36 1.99 -8.23 9.92
N GLU A 37 1.78 -9.53 9.95
CA GLU A 37 0.85 -10.20 10.85
C GLU A 37 1.60 -11.08 11.85
N ILE A 38 1.16 -11.06 13.10
CA ILE A 38 1.64 -11.96 14.15
C ILE A 38 0.46 -12.81 14.58
N ASN A 39 0.56 -14.12 14.39
CA ASN A 39 -0.43 -15.09 14.82
C ASN A 39 0.24 -16.33 15.43
N GLU A 40 -0.53 -17.36 15.76
CA GLU A 40 -0.02 -18.59 16.40
C GLU A 40 1.01 -19.34 15.53
N ALA A 41 1.00 -19.15 14.22
CA ALA A 41 1.98 -19.74 13.30
C ALA A 41 3.29 -18.92 13.23
N GLY A 42 3.32 -17.72 13.81
CA GLY A 42 4.50 -16.86 13.91
C GLY A 42 4.33 -15.51 13.21
N LEU A 43 5.45 -15.00 12.67
CA LEU A 43 5.52 -13.71 11.98
C LEU A 43 5.38 -13.93 10.46
N VAL A 44 4.32 -13.39 9.88
CA VAL A 44 4.06 -13.43 8.43
C VAL A 44 4.25 -12.03 7.84
N ILE A 45 5.04 -11.94 6.78
CA ILE A 45 5.31 -10.68 6.06
C ILE A 45 4.89 -10.87 4.60
N GLN A 46 4.00 -10.00 4.11
CA GLN A 46 3.47 -10.04 2.76
C GLN A 46 3.59 -8.67 2.10
N LYS A 47 3.76 -8.62 0.77
CA LYS A 47 3.68 -7.36 0.03
C LYS A 47 2.26 -6.83 0.13
N VAL A 48 2.11 -5.53 0.38
CA VAL A 48 0.80 -4.89 0.29
C VAL A 48 0.32 -5.04 -1.15
N THR A 49 -0.74 -5.80 -1.34
CA THR A 49 -1.44 -5.85 -2.62
C THR A 49 -2.43 -4.71 -2.63
N ARG A 50 -2.24 -3.76 -3.56
CA ARG A 50 -3.33 -2.82 -3.84
C ARG A 50 -4.44 -3.62 -4.51
N PRO A 51 -5.71 -3.46 -4.10
CA PRO A 51 -6.79 -4.04 -4.86
C PRO A 51 -6.69 -3.54 -6.31
N HIS A 52 -6.73 -4.47 -7.25
CA HIS A 52 -6.85 -4.11 -8.66
C HIS A 52 -8.30 -3.68 -8.87
N LEU A 53 -8.55 -2.38 -8.84
CA LEU A 53 -9.88 -1.81 -9.02
C LEU A 53 -10.11 -1.61 -10.51
N SER A 54 -11.15 -2.24 -11.05
CA SER A 54 -11.68 -1.96 -12.38
C SER A 54 -12.54 -0.70 -12.39
N GLU A 55 -12.66 -0.06 -13.55
CA GLU A 55 -13.59 1.07 -13.72
C GLU A 55 -15.02 0.69 -13.31
N SER A 56 -15.47 -0.51 -13.67
CA SER A 56 -16.79 -1.02 -13.28
C SER A 56 -16.97 -1.13 -11.76
N GLU A 57 -15.93 -1.52 -11.02
CA GLU A 57 -15.98 -1.58 -9.55
C GLU A 57 -15.99 -0.18 -8.93
N LEU A 58 -15.23 0.76 -9.49
CA LEU A 58 -15.20 2.15 -9.04
C LEU A 58 -16.53 2.87 -9.26
N LEU A 59 -17.22 2.58 -10.37
CA LEU A 59 -18.51 3.17 -10.71
C LEU A 59 -19.69 2.47 -10.02
N SER A 60 -19.48 1.26 -9.50
CA SER A 60 -20.53 0.47 -8.86
C SER A 60 -21.08 1.18 -7.63
N GLY A 61 -22.36 1.57 -7.67
CA GLY A 61 -23.03 2.26 -6.58
C GLY A 61 -22.72 3.76 -6.48
N LEU A 62 -22.00 4.33 -7.45
CA LEU A 62 -21.75 5.76 -7.51
C LEU A 62 -23.07 6.51 -7.80
N THR A 63 -23.45 7.44 -6.94
CA THR A 63 -24.61 8.33 -7.12
C THR A 63 -24.13 9.75 -7.41
N PRO A 64 -24.96 10.63 -8.01
CA PRO A 64 -24.56 12.02 -8.25
C PRO A 64 -24.04 12.75 -7.00
N TYR A 65 -24.63 12.47 -5.83
CA TYR A 65 -24.17 13.02 -4.55
C TYR A 65 -22.82 12.44 -4.10
N MET A 66 -22.62 11.12 -4.18
CA MET A 66 -21.32 10.50 -3.86
C MET A 66 -20.22 10.88 -4.86
N ALA A 67 -20.59 11.28 -6.07
CA ALA A 67 -19.70 11.85 -7.06
C ALA A 67 -19.42 13.35 -6.83
N HIS A 68 -19.97 13.94 -5.76
CA HIS A 68 -19.86 15.37 -5.45
C HIS A 68 -20.30 16.28 -6.61
N ALA A 69 -21.28 15.85 -7.42
CA ALA A 69 -21.75 16.61 -8.57
C ALA A 69 -22.40 17.94 -8.18
N ASP A 70 -22.86 18.06 -6.94
CA ASP A 70 -23.40 19.27 -6.31
C ASP A 70 -22.32 20.25 -5.82
N GLU A 71 -21.06 19.82 -5.72
CA GLU A 71 -19.94 20.65 -5.29
C GLU A 71 -19.24 21.39 -6.45
N ILE A 72 -19.89 21.49 -7.61
CA ILE A 72 -19.39 22.28 -8.73
C ILE A 72 -19.28 23.75 -8.30
N ALA A 73 -18.04 24.22 -8.16
CA ALA A 73 -17.74 25.59 -7.81
C ALA A 73 -18.05 26.53 -8.99
N SER A 74 -18.66 27.68 -8.69
CA SER A 74 -18.75 28.78 -9.64
C SER A 74 -17.47 29.62 -9.57
N PRO A 75 -16.88 30.01 -10.72
CA PRO A 75 -15.67 30.82 -10.71
C PRO A 75 -15.96 32.21 -10.11
N MET A 76 -14.99 32.74 -9.37
CA MET A 76 -15.04 34.13 -8.88
C MET A 76 -14.76 35.09 -10.03
N SER A 77 -15.27 36.32 -9.96
CA SER A 77 -15.04 37.36 -10.98
C SER A 77 -13.56 37.56 -11.33
N ARG A 78 -12.66 37.49 -10.34
CA ARG A 78 -11.21 37.61 -10.53
C ARG A 78 -10.53 36.44 -11.27
N GLU A 79 -11.22 35.31 -11.44
CA GLU A 79 -10.71 34.10 -12.10
C GLU A 79 -11.10 34.05 -13.58
N VAL A 80 -12.09 34.85 -13.99
CA VAL A 80 -12.61 34.91 -15.36
C VAL A 80 -12.09 36.12 -16.14
N ASP A 81 -11.59 37.14 -15.45
CA ASP A 81 -10.95 38.31 -16.06
C ASP A 81 -9.46 38.01 -16.35
N TYR A 82 -9.13 37.70 -17.60
CA TYR A 82 -7.77 37.59 -18.14
C TYR A 82 -7.56 38.61 -19.27
#